data_AF-A0A7X4FPZ8-F1
#
_entry.id   AF-A0A7X4FPZ8-F1
#
_cell.length_a   1.000
_cell.length_b   1.000
_cell.length_c   1.000
_cell.angle_alpha   90.00
_cell.angle_beta   90.00
_cell.angle_gamma   90.00
#
_symmetry.space_group_name_H-M   'P 1'
#
loop_
_entity.id
_entity.type
_entity.pdbx_description
1 polymer ?
#
loop_
_entity_poly.entity_id
_entity_poly.type
_entity_poly.pdbx_seq_one_letter_code
_entity_poly.pdbx_strand_id
1 'polypeptide(L)' 'MALVRDPVCGTYVEPSRAIRIRAGGMTHYFCSQECRRSFVKTA' A
#
# COMPACT_ATOMS: atom_id res chain seq x y z
N MET A 1 4.37 16.62 6.05
CA MET A 1 4.54 15.23 5.56
C MET A 1 3.24 14.75 4.95
N ALA A 2 3.23 14.34 3.68
CA ALA A 2 2.06 13.70 3.09
C ALA A 2 2.10 12.20 3.42
N LEU A 3 1.25 11.77 4.35
CA LEU A 3 1.05 10.34 4.64
C LEU A 3 0.07 9.78 3.60
N VAL A 4 0.36 8.58 3.12
CA VAL A 4 -0.54 7.84 2.23
C VAL A 4 -1.33 6.84 3.05
N ARG A 5 -2.61 6.70 2.72
CA ARG A 5 -3.50 5.75 3.37
C ARG A 5 -3.39 4.39 2.68
N ASP A 6 -3.06 3.38 3.45
CA ASP A 6 -3.08 1.98 3.02
C ASP A 6 -4.53 1.58 2.67
N PRO A 7 -4.81 1.07 1.45
CA PRO A 7 -6.17 0.74 1.02
C PRO A 7 -6.73 -0.55 1.64
N VAL A 8 -5.90 -1.33 2.35
CA VAL A 8 -6.28 -2.63 2.93
C VAL A 8 -6.71 -2.48 4.38
N CYS A 9 -5.87 -1.84 5.21
CA CYS A 9 -6.14 -1.62 6.62
C CYS A 9 -6.58 -0.19 6.95
N GLY A 10 -6.41 0.76 6.04
CA GLY A 10 -6.75 2.17 6.26
C GLY A 10 -5.72 2.95 7.09
N THR A 11 -4.56 2.38 7.38
CA THR A 11 -3.48 3.01 8.17
C THR A 11 -2.75 4.08 7.35
N TYR A 12 -2.31 5.15 8.01
CA TYR A 12 -1.46 6.17 7.40
C TYR A 12 0.02 5.78 7.51
N VAL A 13 0.70 5.70 6.37
CA VAL A 13 2.13 5.38 6.29
C VAL A 13 2.85 6.42 5.46
N GLU A 14 4.12 6.66 5.76
CA GLU A 14 4.96 7.55 4.94
C GLU A 14 5.27 6.87 3.60
N PRO A 15 5.01 7.52 2.44
CA PRO A 15 5.26 6.91 1.13
C PRO A 15 6.73 6.51 0.89
N SER A 16 7.67 7.16 1.60
CA SER A 16 9.10 6.83 1.57
C SER A 16 9.44 5.52 2.30
N ARG A 17 8.64 5.13 3.31
CA ARG A 17 8.81 3.91 4.11
C ARG A 17 7.77 2.84 3.76
N ALA A 18 6.72 3.22 3.04
CA ALA A 18 5.66 2.35 2.59
C ALA A 18 6.15 1.38 1.51
N ILE A 19 5.51 0.22 1.47
CA ILE A 19 5.74 -0.75 0.42
C ILE A 19 4.91 -0.35 -0.79
N ARG A 20 5.57 -0.08 -1.91
CA ARG A 20 4.91 0.29 -3.16
C ARG A 20 4.91 -0.88 -4.14
N ILE A 21 3.76 -1.13 -4.77
CA ILE A 21 3.66 -2.07 -5.90
C ILE A 21 3.02 -1.39 -7.09
N ARG A 22 3.41 -1.82 -8.29
CA ARG A 22 2.72 -1.45 -9.52
C ARG A 22 1.72 -2.54 -9.88
N ALA A 23 0.44 -2.20 -9.94
CA ALA A 23 -0.64 -3.07 -10.40
C ALA A 23 -1.54 -2.26 -11.36
N GLY A 24 -1.84 -2.81 -12.53
CA GLY A 24 -2.74 -2.16 -13.51
C GLY A 24 -2.30 -0.74 -13.95
N GLY A 25 -1.00 -0.45 -13.94
CA GLY A 25 -0.47 0.88 -14.28
C GLY A 25 -0.52 1.91 -13.14
N MET A 26 -1.09 1.58 -11.99
CA MET A 26 -1.08 2.44 -10.79
C MET A 26 -0.10 1.94 -9.75
N THR A 27 0.48 2.89 -9.01
CA THR A 27 1.36 2.57 -7.87
C THR A 27 0.55 2.65 -6.58
N HIS A 28 0.36 1.51 -5.92
CA HIS A 28 -0.31 1.44 -4.63
C HIS A 28 0.71 1.36 -3.49
N TYR A 29 0.38 1.98 -2.36
CA TYR A 29 1.23 2.07 -1.18
C TYR A 29 0.60 1.28 -0.03
N PHE A 30 1.44 0.51 0.66
CA PHE A 30 1.02 -0.34 1.76
C PHE A 30 1.85 -0.10 3.01
N CYS A 31 1.23 -0.22 4.18
CA CYS A 31 1.90 -0.07 5.46
C CYS A 31 2.79 -1.28 5.78
N SER A 32 2.46 -2.47 5.26
CA SER A 32 3.15 -3.72 5.58
C SER A 32 3.10 -4.72 4.42
N GLN A 33 3.98 -5.74 4.49
CA GLN A 33 3.99 -6.83 3.51
C GLN A 33 2.68 -7.64 3.54
N GLU A 34 2.04 -7.72 4.71
CA GLU A 34 0.75 -8.39 4.87
C GLU A 34 -0.36 -7.66 4.11
N CYS A 35 -0.45 -6.33 4.26
CA CYS A 35 -1.42 -5.53 3.48
C CYS A 35 -1.17 -5.67 1.99
N ARG A 36 0.10 -5.62 1.56
CA ARG A 36 0.47 -5.89 0.16
C ARG A 36 0.00 -7.27 -0.30
N ARG A 37 0.21 -8.32 0.50
CA ARG A 37 -0.20 -9.71 0.16
C ARG A 37 -1.73 -9.83 0.10
N SER A 38 -2.46 -9.26 1.05
CA SER A 38 -3.93 -9.22 1.02
C SER A 38 -4.43 -8.49 -0.23
N PHE A 39 -3.82 -7.36 -0.60
CA PHE A 39 -4.17 -6.64 -1.82
C PHE A 39 -3.97 -7.49 -3.08
N VAL A 40 -2.81 -8.17 -3.19
CA VAL A 40 -2.51 -9.06 -4.34
C VAL A 40 -3.37 -10.33 -4.34
N LYS A 41 -3.85 -10.80 -3.18
CA LYS A 41 -4.72 -11.98 -3.08
C LYS A 41 -6.15 -11.69 -3.51
N THR A 42 -6.58 -10.42 -3.45
CA THR A 42 -7.95 -10.00 -3.77
C THR A 42 -8.08 -9.36 -5.15
N ALA A 43 -6.97 -8.93 -5.76
CA ALA A 43 -6.92 -8.40 -7.13
C ALA A 43 -6.61 -9.50 -8.16
#